data_AF-A0A7J5Q6L2-F1
#
_entry.id   AF-A0A7J5Q6L2-F1
#
_cell.length_a   1.000
_cell.length_b   1.000
_cell.length_c   1.000
_cell.angle_alpha   90.00
_cell.angle_beta   90.00
_cell.angle_gamma   90.00
#
_symmetry.space_group_name_H-M   'P 1'
#
loop_
_entity.id
_entity.type
_entity.pdbx_description
1 polymer ?
#
loop_
_entity_poly.entity_id
_entity_poly.type
_entity_poly.pdbx_seq_one_letter_code
_entity_poly.pdbx_strand_id
1 'polypeptide(L)' 'MKSTFSVIYYLKRQVVKKDGTVPVMGRITVDG' A
#
# COMPACT_ATOMS: atom_id res chain seq x y z
N MET A 1 -7.05 25.70 -2.65
CA MET A 1 -6.89 24.33 -3.18
C MET A 1 -7.14 23.37 -2.05
N LYS A 2 -8.08 22.43 -2.22
CA LYS A 2 -8.25 21.34 -1.25
C LYS A 2 -7.27 20.26 -1.73
N SER A 3 -6.07 20.21 -1.16
CA SER A 3 -5.14 19.13 -1.49
C SER A 3 -5.81 17.82 -1.08
N THR A 4 -6.15 16.99 -2.06
CA THR A 4 -6.74 15.68 -1.83
C THR A 4 -5.63 14.66 -1.84
N PHE A 5 -5.70 13.66 -0.98
CA PHE A 5 -4.81 12.52 -1.08
C PHE A 5 -5.63 11.24 -1.13
N SER A 6 -5.13 10.25 -1.88
CA SER A 6 -5.68 8.91 -1.94
C SER A 6 -4.67 7.91 -1.42
N VAL A 7 -5.14 6.90 -0.69
CA VAL A 7 -4.30 5.82 -0.16
C VAL A 7 -4.84 4.49 -0.66
N ILE A 8 -3.95 3.67 -1.23
CA ILE A 8 -4.25 2.32 -1.70
C ILE A 8 -3.37 1.34 -0.92
N TYR A 9 -3.99 0.30 -0.38
CA TYR A 9 -3.29 -0.82 0.24
C TYR A 9 -3.39 -2.07 -0.64
N TYR A 10 -2.28 -2.80 -0.80
CA TYR A 10 -2.28 -4.10 -1.48
C TYR A 10 -1.33 -5.08 -0.81
N LEU A 11 -1.64 -6.37 -0.90
CA LEU A 11 -0.77 -7.44 -0.40
C LEU A 11 0.26 -7.82 -1.46
N LYS A 12 1.54 -7.85 -1.09
CA LYS A 12 2.60 -8.36 -1.97
C LYS A 12 2.63 -9.90 -1.93
N ARG A 13 1.58 -10.54 -2.45
CA ARG A 13 1.36 -12.00 -2.38
C ARG A 13 2.47 -12.86 -3.00
N GLN A 14 3.29 -12.29 -3.89
CA GLN A 14 4.46 -12.96 -4.43
C GLN A 14 5.58 -13.16 -3.39
N VAL A 15 5.55 -12.41 -2.28
CA VAL A 15 6.52 -12.50 -1.19
C VAL A 15 5.79 -13.00 0.05
N VAL A 16 5.61 -14.31 0.14
CA VAL A 16 5.18 -14.97 1.36
C VAL A 16 6.42 -15.28 2.20
N LYS A 17 6.47 -14.77 3.43
CA LYS A 17 7.57 -15.06 4.35
C LYS A 17 7.45 -16.50 4.87
N LYS A 18 8.55 -17.04 5.41
CA LYS A 18 8.58 -18.41 5.97
C LYS A 18 7.58 -18.64 7.11
N ASP A 19 7.21 -17.58 7.82
CA ASP A 19 6.19 -17.58 8.88
C ASP A 19 4.75 -17.52 8.36
N GLY A 20 4.54 -17.53 7.03
CA GLY A 20 3.24 -17.45 6.38
C GLY A 20 2.67 -16.03 6.26
N THR A 21 3.38 -15.01 6.74
CA THR A 21 2.94 -13.62 6.62
C THR A 21 3.25 -13.03 5.25
N VAL A 22 2.44 -12.04 4.85
CA VAL A 22 2.59 -11.33 3.57
C VAL A 22 2.75 -9.83 3.85
N PRO A 23 3.73 -9.14 3.25
CA PRO A 23 3.85 -7.70 3.37
C PRO A 23 2.62 -6.97 2.82
N VAL A 24 2.13 -5.98 3.56
CA VAL A 24 1.16 -4.98 3.08
C VAL A 24 1.94 -3.80 2.52
N MET A 25 1.60 -3.38 1.30
CA MET A 25 2.18 -2.22 0.65
C MET A 25 1.15 -1.10 0.63
N GLY A 26 1.54 0.10 1.04
CA GLY A 26 0.74 1.32 0.93
C GLY A 26 1.28 2.22 -0.17
N ARG A 27 0.39 2.74 -1.02
CA ARG A 27 0.68 3.82 -1.97
C ARG A 27 -0.14 5.04 -1.59
N ILE A 28 0.53 6.17 -1.38
CA ILE A 28 -0.08 7.47 -1.09
C ILE A 28 0.09 8.33 -2.34
N THR A 29 -1.01 8.86 -2.85
CA THR A 29 -1.02 9.86 -3.93
C THR A 29 -1.51 11.17 -3.35
N VAL A 30 -0.82 12.26 -3.61
CA VAL A 30 -1.20 13.61 -3.16
C VAL A 30 -1.49 14.43 -4.41
N ASP A 31 -2.71 14.92 -4.52
CA ASP A 31 -3.15 15.86 -5.55
C ASP A 31 -3.03 17.29 -4.95
N GLY A 32 -2.29 18.15 -5.66
CA GLY A 32 -1.99 19.53 -5.25
C GLY A 32 -3.16 20.50 -5.47
#